data_AF-A0A812N251-F1
#
_entry.id   AF-A0A812N251-F1
#
_cell.length_a   1.000
_cell.length_b   1.000
_cell.length_c   1.000
_cell.angle_alpha   90.00
_cell.angle_beta   90.00
_cell.angle_gamma   90.00
#
_symmetry.space_group_name_H-M   'P 1'
#
loop_
_entity.id
_entity.type
_entity.pdbx_description
1 polymer ?
#
loop_
_entity_poly.entity_id
_entity_poly.type
_entity_poly.pdbx_seq_one_letter_code
_entity_poly.pdbx_strand_id
1 'polypeptide(L)'
;MSMSLAPHPVGIKFWTSIWRANKDLPYPEIHAKFQNWYGHAFHRQFGRYFYAHRAGKMGAWAPLVMFGVGFKIVTMYYGTLRDTNAASDAALAYGQSGYKTNPVPK
;
A
#
# COMPACT_ATOMS: atom_id res chain seq x y z
N MET A 1 1.74 30.89 2.67
CA MET A 1 2.48 29.66 2.32
C MET A 1 1.60 28.85 1.38
N SER A 2 1.98 28.72 0.11
CA SER A 2 1.27 27.85 -0.84
C SER A 2 1.61 26.40 -0.48
N MET A 3 0.66 25.66 0.07
CA MET A 3 0.76 24.22 0.25
C MET A 3 0.69 23.56 -1.13
N SER A 4 1.81 23.53 -1.84
CA SER A 4 1.98 22.69 -3.02
C SER A 4 2.03 21.24 -2.54
N LEU A 5 0.86 20.64 -2.34
CA LEU A 5 0.75 19.19 -2.19
C LEU A 5 1.43 18.58 -3.41
N ALA A 6 2.43 17.74 -3.17
CA ALA A 6 3.09 16.99 -4.24
C ALA A 6 2.00 16.33 -5.11
N PRO A 7 2.10 16.40 -6.46
CA PRO A 7 1.07 15.87 -7.33
C PRO A 7 0.86 14.39 -7.01
N HIS A 8 -0.26 14.10 -6.37
CA HIS A 8 -0.66 12.74 -6.06
C HIS A 8 -0.73 11.97 -7.39
N PRO A 9 -0.26 10.71 -7.47
CA PRO A 9 -0.14 9.97 -8.73
C PRO A 9 -1.45 9.83 -9.52
N VAL A 10 -2.59 10.09 -8.88
CA VAL A 10 -3.94 10.01 -9.45
C VAL A 10 -4.57 11.39 -9.71
N GLY A 11 -3.85 12.48 -9.41
CA GLY A 11 -4.28 13.87 -9.57
C GLY A 11 -5.36 14.32 -8.59
N ILE A 12 -5.46 15.64 -8.36
CA ILE A 12 -6.47 16.22 -7.45
C ILE A 12 -7.90 15.93 -7.92
N LYS A 13 -8.12 15.83 -9.23
CA LYS A 13 -9.43 15.56 -9.84
C LYS A 13 -10.04 14.25 -9.34
N PHE A 14 -9.21 13.20 -9.17
CA PHE A 14 -9.65 11.90 -8.66
C PHE A 14 -10.18 12.00 -7.22
N TRP A 15 -9.48 12.71 -6.34
CA TRP A 15 -9.94 12.89 -4.96
C TRP A 15 -11.20 13.75 -4.88
N THR A 16 -11.26 14.83 -5.67
CA THR A 16 -12.44 15.68 -5.71
C THR A 16 -13.66 14.96 -6.27
N SER A 17 -13.50 14.02 -7.20
CA SER A 17 -14.63 13.23 -7.71
C SER A 17 -15.13 12.23 -6.67
N ILE A 18 -14.24 11.55 -5.94
CA ILE A 18 -14.63 10.67 -4.83
C ILE A 18 -15.37 11.45 -3.76
N TRP A 19 -14.84 12.60 -3.35
CA TRP A 19 -15.48 13.45 -2.34
C TRP A 19 -16.87 13.91 -2.82
N ARG A 20 -16.98 14.47 -4.04
CA ARG A 20 -18.27 14.90 -4.59
C ARG A 20 -19.30 13.78 -4.65
N ALA A 21 -18.87 12.56 -4.97
CA ALA A 21 -19.76 11.40 -5.09
C ALA A 21 -20.24 10.84 -3.74
N ASN A 22 -19.56 11.17 -2.63
CA ASN A 22 -19.82 10.55 -1.32
C ASN A 22 -20.11 11.54 -0.18
N LYS A 23 -19.90 12.85 -0.36
CA LYS A 23 -19.99 13.85 0.73
C LYS A 23 -21.36 13.93 1.41
N ASP A 24 -22.43 13.61 0.69
CA ASP A 24 -23.82 13.72 1.18
C ASP A 24 -24.41 12.36 1.59
N LEU A 25 -23.60 11.30 1.58
CA LEU A 25 -24.06 9.94 1.85
C LEU A 25 -23.81 9.56 3.32
N PRO A 26 -24.71 8.78 3.94
CA PRO A 26 -24.44 8.21 5.25
C PRO A 26 -23.34 7.14 5.16
N TYR A 27 -22.54 6.98 6.21
CA TYR A 27 -21.39 6.05 6.25
C TYR A 27 -21.71 4.62 5.78
N PRO A 28 -22.84 4.00 6.17
CA PRO A 28 -23.19 2.65 5.70
C PRO A 28 -23.27 2.53 4.17
N GLU A 29 -23.76 3.56 3.49
CA GLU A 29 -23.83 3.58 2.02
C GLU A 29 -22.45 3.74 1.39
N ILE A 30 -21.60 4.59 1.96
CA ILE A 30 -20.21 4.76 1.52
C ILE A 30 -19.46 3.42 1.66
N HIS A 31 -19.63 2.76 2.80
CA HIS A 31 -19.01 1.47 3.07
C HIS A 31 -19.48 0.40 2.07
N ALA A 32 -20.79 0.30 1.84
CA ALA A 32 -21.35 -0.64 0.87
C ALA A 32 -20.86 -0.36 -0.56
N LYS A 33 -20.82 0.90 -0.99
CA LYS A 33 -20.28 1.30 -2.30
C LYS A 33 -18.81 0.92 -2.45
N PHE A 34 -18.00 1.14 -1.41
CA PHE A 34 -16.60 0.76 -1.41
C PHE A 34 -16.42 -0.76 -1.49
N GLN A 35 -17.15 -1.54 -0.67
CA GLN A 35 -17.08 -3.01 -0.69
C GLN A 35 -17.48 -3.58 -2.06
N ASN A 36 -18.55 -3.05 -2.67
CA ASN A 36 -18.99 -3.47 -4.00
C ASN A 36 -17.96 -3.11 -5.08
N TRP A 37 -17.43 -1.88 -5.05
CA TRP A 37 -16.38 -1.47 -5.99
C TRP A 37 -15.11 -2.32 -5.83
N TYR A 38 -14.64 -2.50 -4.59
CA TYR A 38 -13.47 -3.29 -4.25
C TYR A 38 -13.66 -4.73 -4.72
N GLY A 39 -14.78 -5.35 -4.37
CA GLY A 39 -15.15 -6.69 -4.79
C GLY A 39 -15.14 -6.83 -6.30
N HIS A 40 -15.82 -5.94 -7.03
CA HIS A 40 -15.85 -6.00 -8.49
C HIS A 40 -14.48 -5.73 -9.13
N ALA A 41 -13.71 -4.78 -8.62
CA ALA A 41 -12.38 -4.45 -9.14
C ALA A 41 -11.41 -5.62 -8.95
N PHE A 42 -11.34 -6.16 -7.73
CA PHE A 42 -10.52 -7.33 -7.41
C PHE A 42 -10.99 -8.55 -8.17
N HIS A 43 -12.28 -8.89 -8.14
CA HIS A 43 -12.79 -10.10 -8.79
C HIS A 43 -12.61 -10.07 -10.31
N ARG A 44 -12.75 -8.89 -10.96
CA ARG A 44 -12.47 -8.75 -12.40
C ARG A 44 -10.98 -8.87 -12.72
N GLN A 45 -10.09 -8.30 -11.90
CA GLN A 45 -8.65 -8.39 -12.16
C GLN A 45 -8.08 -9.76 -11.81
N PHE A 46 -8.41 -10.32 -10.64
CA PHE A 46 -8.01 -11.66 -10.25
C PHE A 46 -8.69 -12.72 -11.13
N GLY A 47 -9.93 -12.51 -11.58
CA GLY A 47 -10.59 -13.41 -12.53
C GLY A 47 -9.83 -13.58 -13.85
N ARG A 48 -9.19 -12.51 -14.36
CA ARG A 48 -8.28 -12.60 -15.53
C ARG A 48 -7.04 -13.43 -15.20
N TYR A 49 -6.48 -13.27 -14.00
CA TYR A 49 -5.38 -14.10 -13.50
C TYR A 49 -5.77 -15.57 -13.41
N PHE A 50 -6.94 -15.92 -12.87
CA PHE A 50 -7.41 -17.30 -12.76
C PHE A 50 -7.76 -17.92 -14.12
N TYR A 51 -8.28 -17.15 -15.07
CA TYR A 51 -8.47 -17.64 -16.44
C TYR A 51 -7.13 -17.94 -17.12
N ALA A 52 -6.10 -17.13 -16.87
CA ALA A 52 -4.76 -17.40 -17.37
C ALA A 52 -4.14 -18.69 -16.80
N HIS A 53 -4.53 -19.12 -15.57
CA HIS A 53 -4.10 -20.41 -15.01
C HIS A 53 -4.57 -21.63 -15.82
N ARG A 54 -5.61 -21.48 -16.66
CA ARG A 54 -6.04 -22.53 -17.59
C ARG A 54 -5.08 -22.73 -18.77
N ALA A 55 -4.10 -21.85 -18.98
CA ALA A 55 -3.09 -21.94 -20.04
C ALA A 55 -1.92 -22.89 -19.71
N GLY A 56 -2.14 -23.89 -18.84
CA GLY A 56 -1.13 -24.88 -18.47
C GLY A 56 -0.06 -24.35 -17.49
N LYS A 57 1.13 -24.97 -17.51
CA LYS A 57 2.18 -24.74 -16.50
C LYS A 57 2.60 -23.26 -16.37
N MET A 58 2.65 -22.52 -17.47
CA MET A 58 2.98 -21.08 -17.44
C MET A 58 1.88 -20.23 -16.82
N GLY A 59 0.62 -20.61 -17.04
CA GLY A 59 -0.54 -19.98 -16.42
C GLY A 59 -0.55 -20.10 -14.90
N ALA A 60 0.01 -21.18 -14.35
CA ALA A 60 0.14 -21.38 -12.91
C ALA A 60 1.34 -20.66 -12.30
N TRP A 61 2.46 -20.61 -13.01
CA TRP A 61 3.71 -20.04 -12.51
C TRP A 61 3.75 -18.51 -12.57
N ALA A 62 3.31 -17.91 -13.68
CA ALA A 62 3.41 -16.45 -13.85
C ALA A 62 2.69 -15.66 -12.74
N PRO A 63 1.51 -16.06 -12.26
CA PRO A 63 0.82 -15.34 -11.18
C PRO A 63 1.53 -15.44 -9.83
N LEU A 64 2.15 -16.59 -9.52
CA LEU A 64 2.98 -16.75 -8.32
C LEU A 64 4.22 -15.85 -8.38
N VAL A 65 4.86 -15.76 -9.55
CA VAL A 65 6.00 -14.86 -9.75
C VAL A 65 5.57 -13.39 -9.61
N MET A 66 4.47 -12.99 -10.24
CA MET A 66 3.94 -11.63 -10.12
C MET A 66 3.57 -11.28 -8.68
N PHE A 67 2.99 -12.24 -7.94
CA PHE A 67 2.73 -12.07 -6.52
C PHE A 67 4.03 -11.90 -5.72
N GLY A 68 5.02 -12.76 -5.92
CA GLY A 68 6.30 -12.69 -5.21
C GLY A 68 7.06 -11.40 -5.49
N VAL A 69 7.08 -10.95 -6.75
CA VAL A 69 7.68 -9.68 -7.16
C VAL A 69 6.92 -8.51 -6.53
N GLY A 70 5.59 -8.49 -6.62
CA GLY A 70 4.77 -7.45 -6.01
C GLY A 70 4.97 -7.36 -4.49
N PHE A 71 4.96 -8.50 -3.81
CA PHE A 71 5.21 -8.59 -2.37
C PHE A 71 6.61 -8.06 -2.01
N LYS A 72 7.64 -8.45 -2.77
CA LYS A 72 9.01 -7.96 -2.56
C LYS A 72 9.11 -6.44 -2.72
N ILE A 73 8.51 -5.88 -3.78
CA ILE A 73 8.53 -4.45 -4.03
C ILE A 73 7.84 -3.69 -2.90
N VAL A 74 6.64 -4.12 -2.50
CA VAL A 74 5.87 -3.46 -1.42
C VAL A 74 6.62 -3.54 -0.09
N THR A 75 7.13 -4.71 0.28
CA THR A 75 7.87 -4.90 1.53
C THR A 75 9.18 -4.11 1.54
N MET A 76 9.92 -4.08 0.44
CA MET A 76 11.12 -3.25 0.36
C MET A 76 10.79 -1.76 0.40
N TYR A 77 9.83 -1.28 -0.39
CA TYR A 77 9.53 0.15 -0.45
C TYR A 77 9.06 0.68 0.90
N TYR A 78 8.00 0.09 1.47
CA TYR A 78 7.45 0.55 2.75
C TYR A 78 8.33 0.17 3.93
N GLY A 79 8.87 -1.05 3.95
CA GLY A 79 9.73 -1.52 5.03
C GLY A 79 11.03 -0.71 5.10
N THR A 80 11.71 -0.51 3.97
CA THR A 80 12.96 0.25 3.95
C THR A 80 12.73 1.71 4.31
N LEU A 81 11.68 2.36 3.80
CA LEU A 81 11.36 3.75 4.18
C LEU A 81 11.10 3.88 5.68
N ARG A 82 10.27 2.99 6.24
CA ARG A 82 10.00 2.98 7.68
C ARG A 82 11.27 2.74 8.49
N ASP A 83 12.05 1.74 8.14
CA ASP A 83 13.23 1.32 8.90
C ASP A 83 14.36 2.36 8.78
N THR A 84 14.48 3.05 7.63
CA THR A 84 15.46 4.14 7.44
C THR A 84 15.12 5.37 8.26
N ASN A 85 13.83 5.74 8.31
CA ASN A 85 13.38 6.84 9.16
C ASN A 85 13.59 6.51 10.64
N ALA A 86 13.19 5.31 11.07
CA ALA A 86 13.39 4.85 12.44
C ALA A 86 14.89 4.79 12.82
N ALA A 87 15.76 4.35 11.91
CA ALA A 87 17.19 4.33 12.14
C ALA A 87 17.77 5.75 12.29
N SER A 88 17.34 6.69 11.45
CA SER A 88 17.76 8.10 11.52
C SER A 88 17.32 8.74 12.85
N ASP A 89 16.07 8.55 13.22
CA ASP A 89 15.51 9.11 14.46
C ASP A 89 16.18 8.51 15.70
N ALA A 90 16.40 7.20 15.71
CA ALA A 90 17.09 6.51 16.81
C ALA A 90 18.56 6.93 16.92
N ALA A 91 19.25 7.13 15.79
CA ALA A 91 20.63 7.60 15.78
C ALA A 91 20.74 9.03 16.31
N LEU A 92 19.76 9.89 16.01
CA LEU A 92 19.71 11.26 16.53
C LEU A 92 19.43 11.29 18.04
N ALA A 93 18.56 10.42 18.54
CA ALA A 93 18.18 10.41 19.96
C ALA A 93 19.21 9.70 20.86
N TYR A 94 19.78 8.58 20.41
CA TYR A 94 20.58 7.69 21.26
C TYR A 94 21.99 7.40 20.71
N GLY A 95 22.37 8.00 19.57
CA GLY A 95 23.56 7.59 18.83
C GLY A 95 23.33 6.31 18.02
N GLN A 96 24.22 6.02 17.07
CA GLN A 96 24.05 4.87 16.19
C GLN A 96 24.01 3.56 16.99
N SER A 97 22.94 2.78 16.81
CA SER A 97 22.64 1.57 17.60
C SER A 97 22.42 1.80 19.10
N GLY A 98 22.21 3.03 19.57
CA GLY A 98 22.02 3.34 20.99
C GLY A 98 20.82 2.64 21.63
N TYR A 99 19.76 2.40 20.88
CA TYR A 99 18.59 1.62 21.33
C TYR A 99 18.88 0.14 21.62
N LYS A 100 20.08 -0.36 21.29
CA LYS A 100 20.54 -1.73 21.55
C LYS A 100 21.56 -1.82 22.69
N THR A 101 21.89 -0.71 23.37
CA THR A 101 22.86 -0.74 24.45
C THR A 101 22.33 -1.51 25.66
N ASN A 102 23.23 -2.19 26.36
CA ASN A 102 22.90 -2.85 27.62
C ASN A 102 22.37 -1.84 28.64
N PRO A 103 21.46 -2.26 29.54
CA PRO A 103 21.00 -1.41 30.62
C PRO A 103 22.18 -0.99 31.51
N VAL A 104 22.05 0.18 32.16
CA VAL A 104 23.06 0.70 33.06
C VAL A 104 23.27 -0.28 34.23
N PRO A 105 24.52 -0.69 34.53
CA PRO A 105 24.81 -1.55 35.67
C PRO A 105 24.32 -0.92 36.97
N LYS A 106 23.78 -1.73 37.88
CA LYS A 106 23.39 -1.31 39.22
C LYS A 106 24.56 -1.38 40.18
#